data_AF-A0A2V7DUZ3-F1
#
_entry.id   AF-A0A2V7DUZ3-F1
#
_cell.length_a   1.000
_cell.length_b   1.000
_cell.length_c   1.000
_cell.angle_alpha   90.00
_cell.angle_beta   90.00
_cell.angle_gamma   90.00
#
_symmetry.space_group_name_H-M   'P 1'
#
loop_
_entity.id
_entity.type
_entity.pdbx_description
1 polymer ?
#
loop_
_entity_poly.entity_id
_entity_poly.type
_entity_poly.pdbx_seq_one_letter_code
_entity_poly.pdbx_strand_id
1 'polypeptide(L)'
;MTRRLSVLFVIGALLAVAVSAAAEPTAWRGSVDMNVNVEIGGDGFRLGGSITGLEGVYGAWINGTLHRDGLTVDGRVEQPERTYGFTLNADISKWLRRSTSGSDNRI
;
A
#
# COMPACT_ATOMS: atom_id res chain seq x y z
N MET A 1 22.32 15.53 4.39
CA MET A 1 22.33 14.06 4.55
C MET A 1 21.02 13.48 5.10
N THR A 2 19.90 14.21 5.09
CA THR A 2 18.62 13.82 5.73
C THR A 2 17.58 13.21 4.78
N ARG A 3 17.72 13.38 3.45
CA ARG A 3 16.77 12.83 2.45
C ARG A 3 16.82 11.31 2.27
N ARG A 4 17.94 10.66 2.63
CA ARG A 4 18.11 9.20 2.46
C ARG A 4 17.45 8.38 3.58
N LEU A 5 17.20 9.00 4.75
CA LEU A 5 16.59 8.33 5.89
C LEU A 5 15.08 8.13 5.71
N SER A 6 14.42 9.02 4.97
CA SER A 6 12.97 8.98 4.73
C SER A 6 12.56 7.82 3.82
N VAL A 7 13.40 7.48 2.82
CA VAL A 7 13.14 6.37 1.90
C VAL A 7 13.22 5.02 2.64
N LEU A 8 14.18 4.88 3.55
CA LEU A 8 14.32 3.67 4.39
C LEU A 8 13.13 3.47 5.33
N PHE A 9 12.53 4.55 5.84
CA PHE A 9 11.35 4.46 6.71
C PHE A 9 10.08 4.05 5.93
N VAL A 10 9.92 4.55 4.69
CA VAL A 10 8.81 4.15 3.81
C VAL A 10 8.95 2.69 3.38
N ILE A 11 10.17 2.23 3.05
CA ILE A 11 10.46 0.83 2.75
C ILE A 11 10.17 -0.06 3.98
N GLY A 12 10.56 0.37 5.18
CA GLY A 12 10.30 -0.37 6.42
C GLY A 12 8.81 -0.52 6.74
N ALA A 13 8.00 0.52 6.49
CA ALA A 13 6.55 0.45 6.66
C ALA A 13 5.87 -0.44 5.60
N LEU A 14 6.33 -0.41 4.35
CA LEU A 14 5.85 -1.28 3.27
C LEU A 14 6.21 -2.76 3.51
N LEU A 15 7.39 -3.05 4.07
CA LEU A 15 7.77 -4.40 4.48
C LEU A 15 6.96 -4.91 5.68
N ALA A 16 6.53 -4.03 6.59
CA ALA A 16 5.71 -4.43 7.75
C ALA A 16 4.27 -4.83 7.37
N VAL A 17 3.70 -4.26 6.29
CA VAL A 17 2.37 -4.63 5.78
C VAL A 17 2.37 -5.99 5.07
N ALA A 18 3.52 -6.45 4.57
CA ALA A 18 3.63 -7.73 3.88
C ALA A 18 3.69 -8.97 4.83
N VAL A 19 3.86 -8.77 6.14
CA VAL A 19 4.16 -9.87 7.10
C VAL A 19 2.91 -10.43 7.81
N SER A 20 1.72 -9.92 7.53
CA SER A 20 0.47 -10.40 8.19
C SER A 20 -0.34 -11.41 7.36
N ALA A 21 0.20 -11.88 6.24
CA ALA A 21 -0.46 -12.88 5.38
C ALA A 21 0.33 -14.19 5.30
N ALA A 22 0.91 -14.64 6.42
CA ALA A 22 1.19 -16.06 6.60
C ALA A 22 -0.14 -16.78 6.87
N ALA A 23 -1.00 -16.83 5.86
CA ALA A 23 -2.17 -17.69 5.88
C ALA A 23 -1.65 -19.14 5.96
N GLU A 24 -2.09 -19.85 6.99
CA GLU A 24 -1.88 -21.28 7.14
C GLU A 24 -2.26 -21.96 5.81
N PRO A 25 -1.45 -22.92 5.29
CA PRO A 25 -1.78 -23.62 4.05
C PRO A 25 -2.96 -24.53 4.34
N THR A 26 -4.17 -23.97 4.26
CA THR A 26 -5.36 -24.79 4.03
C THR A 26 -5.09 -25.52 2.73
N ALA A 27 -5.12 -26.84 2.76
CA ALA A 27 -4.88 -27.66 1.59
C ALA A 27 -6.09 -27.51 0.64
N TRP A 28 -6.07 -26.49 -0.21
CA TRP A 28 -7.04 -26.33 -1.28
C TRP A 28 -6.79 -27.48 -2.26
N ARG A 29 -7.66 -28.50 -2.26
CA ARG A 29 -7.59 -29.63 -3.20
C ARG A 29 -8.10 -29.20 -4.57
N GLY A 30 -7.32 -28.40 -5.28
CA GLY A 30 -7.59 -27.94 -6.63
C GLY A 30 -6.36 -27.22 -7.19
N SER A 31 -6.18 -27.22 -8.51
CA SER A 31 -5.17 -26.38 -9.14
C SER A 31 -5.57 -24.92 -8.91
N VAL A 32 -4.71 -24.17 -8.22
CA VAL A 32 -4.91 -22.75 -7.94
C VAL A 32 -3.78 -22.00 -8.65
N ASP A 33 -4.15 -21.06 -9.51
CA ASP A 33 -3.20 -20.17 -10.18
C ASP A 33 -3.09 -18.87 -9.37
N MET A 34 -1.85 -18.45 -9.11
CA MET A 34 -1.57 -17.22 -8.37
C MET A 34 -0.69 -16.30 -9.22
N ASN A 35 -1.06 -15.03 -9.28
CA ASN A 35 -0.27 -13.97 -9.88
C ASN A 35 0.05 -12.89 -8.85
N VAL A 36 1.28 -12.40 -8.84
CA VAL A 36 1.72 -11.27 -8.01
C VAL A 36 2.50 -10.31 -8.88
N ASN A 37 2.17 -9.02 -8.81
CA ASN A 37 2.85 -7.94 -9.50
C ASN A 37 3.32 -6.86 -8.51
N VAL A 38 4.56 -6.41 -8.67
CA VAL A 38 5.15 -5.32 -7.88
C VAL A 38 5.84 -4.36 -8.84
N GLU A 39 5.43 -3.10 -8.81
CA GLU A 39 6.03 -2.02 -9.57
C GLU A 39 6.43 -0.88 -8.63
N ILE A 40 7.65 -0.37 -8.81
CA ILE A 40 8.17 0.76 -8.04
C ILE A 40 8.69 1.79 -9.04
N GLY A 41 8.11 2.99 -8.99
CA GLY A 41 8.46 4.12 -9.84
C GLY A 41 9.07 5.28 -9.04
N GLY A 42 9.49 6.33 -9.74
CA GLY A 42 10.07 7.52 -9.10
C GLY A 42 9.11 8.27 -8.18
N ASP A 43 7.82 8.23 -8.52
CA ASP A 43 6.77 8.98 -7.82
C ASP A 43 5.76 8.06 -7.11
N GLY A 44 6.01 6.76 -7.02
CA GLY A 44 5.02 5.86 -6.43
C GLY A 44 5.36 4.37 -6.49
N PHE A 45 4.39 3.57 -6.05
CA PHE A 45 4.45 2.11 -6.09
C PHE A 45 3.08 1.51 -6.42
N ARG A 46 3.09 0.33 -7.02
CA ARG A 46 1.90 -0.50 -7.18
C ARG A 46 2.21 -1.93 -6.73
N LEU A 47 1.34 -2.48 -5.91
CA LEU A 47 1.38 -3.87 -5.48
C LEU A 47 0.03 -4.49 -5.80
N GLY A 48 0.02 -5.63 -6.46
CA GLY A 48 -1.22 -6.36 -6.69
C GLY A 48 -0.99 -7.85 -6.81
N GLY A 49 -2.07 -8.59 -6.71
CA GLY A 49 -2.08 -10.01 -6.97
C GLY A 49 -3.48 -10.53 -7.19
N SER A 50 -3.55 -11.71 -7.79
CA SER A 50 -4.78 -12.45 -7.95
C SER A 50 -4.57 -13.93 -7.71
N ILE A 51 -5.65 -14.57 -7.29
CA ILE A 51 -5.76 -16.01 -7.08
C ILE A 51 -6.96 -16.46 -7.90
N THR A 52 -6.74 -17.40 -8.81
CA THR A 52 -7.77 -18.01 -9.65
C THR A 52 -7.93 -19.46 -9.24
N GLY A 53 -9.13 -19.82 -8.83
CA GLY A 53 -9.49 -21.19 -8.44
C GLY A 53 -10.87 -21.58 -8.99
N LEU A 54 -11.35 -22.74 -8.56
CA LEU A 54 -12.64 -23.30 -8.99
C LEU A 54 -13.84 -22.42 -8.61
N GLU A 55 -13.70 -21.61 -7.57
CA GLU A 55 -14.76 -20.71 -7.06
C GLU A 55 -14.72 -19.31 -7.70
N GLY A 56 -13.76 -19.05 -8.60
CA GLY A 56 -13.64 -17.77 -9.31
C GLY A 56 -12.30 -17.07 -9.07
N VAL A 57 -12.27 -15.78 -9.41
CA VAL A 57 -11.07 -14.94 -9.31
C VAL A 57 -11.19 -14.01 -8.12
N TYR A 58 -10.21 -14.08 -7.22
CA TYR A 58 -9.99 -13.11 -6.15
C TYR A 58 -8.78 -12.27 -6.51
N GLY A 59 -8.90 -10.96 -6.41
CA GLY A 59 -7.84 -10.02 -6.75
C GLY A 59 -7.75 -8.90 -5.74
N ALA A 60 -6.55 -8.38 -5.55
CA ALA A 60 -6.38 -7.12 -4.84
C ALA A 60 -5.19 -6.36 -5.41
N TRP A 61 -5.31 -5.04 -5.47
CA TRP A 61 -4.17 -4.19 -5.73
C TRP A 61 -4.28 -2.89 -4.95
N ILE A 62 -3.11 -2.31 -4.68
CA ILE A 62 -2.93 -1.01 -4.08
C ILE A 62 -1.90 -0.23 -4.91
N ASN A 63 -2.12 1.07 -5.02
CA ASN A 63 -1.25 2.02 -5.70
C ASN A 63 -1.04 3.21 -4.76
N GLY A 64 0.21 3.57 -4.53
CA GLY A 64 0.59 4.76 -3.78
C GLY A 64 1.29 5.74 -4.70
N THR A 65 0.74 6.94 -4.84
CA THR A 65 1.34 8.04 -5.62
C THR A 65 1.73 9.18 -4.69
N LEU A 66 3.02 9.53 -4.70
CA LEU A 66 3.56 10.65 -3.96
C LEU A 66 3.46 11.91 -4.80
N HIS A 67 2.87 12.96 -4.22
CA HIS A 67 2.77 14.28 -4.81
C HIS A 67 3.67 15.27 -4.03
N ARG A 68 3.79 16.49 -4.56
CA ARG A 68 4.59 17.54 -3.90
C ARG A 68 4.03 17.95 -2.53
N ASP A 69 2.73 17.78 -2.34
CA ASP A 69 1.94 18.27 -1.21
C ASP A 69 1.28 17.15 -0.38
N GLY A 70 1.39 15.90 -0.82
CA GLY A 70 0.71 14.79 -0.17
C GLY A 70 1.00 13.42 -0.76
N LEU A 71 0.23 12.44 -0.27
CA LEU A 71 0.24 11.04 -0.73
C LEU A 71 -1.20 10.65 -1.07
N THR A 72 -1.38 10.05 -2.24
CA THR A 72 -2.63 9.39 -2.62
C THR A 72 -2.41 7.88 -2.60
N VAL A 73 -3.31 7.15 -1.97
CA VAL A 73 -3.35 5.69 -1.98
C VAL A 73 -4.69 5.24 -2.52
N ASP A 74 -4.68 4.60 -3.68
CA ASP A 74 -5.84 3.97 -4.27
C ASP A 74 -5.69 2.45 -4.27
N GLY A 75 -6.81 1.75 -4.26
CA GLY A 75 -6.79 0.30 -4.26
C GLY A 75 -8.12 -0.28 -4.67
N ARG A 76 -8.06 -1.57 -4.96
CA ARG A 76 -9.23 -2.35 -5.33
C ARG A 76 -9.11 -3.76 -4.77
N VAL A 77 -10.24 -4.28 -4.33
CA VAL A 77 -10.42 -5.69 -4.00
C VAL A 77 -11.49 -6.24 -4.94
N GLU A 78 -11.16 -7.32 -5.62
CA GLU A 78 -12.00 -8.04 -6.57
C GLU A 78 -12.34 -9.41 -5.96
N GLN A 79 -13.63 -9.72 -5.89
CA GLN A 79 -14.19 -11.00 -5.52
C GLN A 79 -15.10 -11.45 -6.68
N PRO A 80 -15.39 -12.76 -6.81
CA PRO A 80 -16.15 -13.27 -7.95
C PRO A 80 -17.48 -12.55 -8.18
N GLU A 81 -18.14 -12.10 -7.11
CA GLU A 81 -19.45 -11.44 -7.17
C GLU A 81 -19.38 -9.92 -7.10
N ARG A 82 -18.29 -9.34 -6.57
CA ARG A 82 -18.24 -7.92 -6.19
C ARG A 82 -16.83 -7.35 -6.28
N THR A 83 -16.77 -6.09 -6.68
CA THR A 83 -15.54 -5.30 -6.70
C THR A 83 -15.70 -4.08 -5.81
N TYR A 84 -14.71 -3.85 -4.96
CA TYR A 84 -14.65 -2.71 -4.05
C TYR A 84 -13.43 -1.87 -4.39
N GLY A 85 -13.66 -0.61 -4.77
CA GLY A 85 -12.60 0.38 -4.94
C GLY A 85 -12.55 1.32 -3.75
N PHE A 86 -11.35 1.73 -3.38
CA PHE A 86 -11.15 2.79 -2.38
C PHE A 86 -10.05 3.75 -2.82
N THR A 87 -10.14 4.97 -2.32
CA THR A 87 -9.12 6.01 -2.52
C THR A 87 -8.99 6.80 -1.23
N LEU A 88 -7.76 6.95 -0.78
CA LEU A 88 -7.35 7.73 0.37
C LEU A 88 -6.41 8.84 -0.10
N ASN A 89 -6.69 10.08 0.30
CA ASN A 89 -5.81 11.21 0.05
C ASN A 89 -5.31 11.77 1.38
N ALA A 90 -4.00 11.85 1.55
CA ALA A 90 -3.35 12.43 2.73
C ALA A 90 -2.58 13.69 2.33
N ASP A 91 -3.06 14.85 2.79
CA ASP A 91 -2.35 16.12 2.70
C ASP A 91 -1.31 16.19 3.84
N ILE A 92 -0.06 15.93 3.50
CA ILE A 92 1.05 15.92 4.47
C ILE A 92 1.57 17.34 4.71
N SER A 93 1.27 18.29 3.80
CA SER A 93 1.65 19.71 3.92
C SER A 93 1.07 20.36 5.18
N LYS A 94 -0.17 20.01 5.53
CA LYS A 94 -0.82 20.49 6.77
C LYS A 94 -0.27 19.84 8.04
N TRP A 95 0.26 18.62 7.94
CA TRP A 95 0.85 17.91 9.08
C TRP A 95 2.26 18.41 9.39
N LEU A 96 3.08 18.63 8.35
CA LEU A 96 4.44 19.16 8.49
C LEU A 96 4.46 20.61 9.03
N ARG A 97 3.53 21.48 8.61
CA ARG A 97 3.42 22.85 9.15
C ARG A 97 3.09 22.87 10.66
N ARG A 98 2.31 21.89 11.13
CA ARG A 98 1.99 21.75 12.57
C ARG A 98 3.19 21.29 13.39
N SER A 99 4.04 20.41 12.85
CA SER A 99 5.22 19.93 13.59
C SER A 99 6.30 21.01 13.73
N THR A 100 6.42 21.94 12.78
CA THR A 100 7.39 23.05 12.84
C THR A 100 6.91 24.21 13.71
N SER A 101 5.59 24.45 13.79
CA SER A 101 5.03 25.55 14.58
C SER A 101 4.94 25.26 16.09
N GLY A 102 5.25 24.04 16.53
CA GLY A 102 5.28 23.66 17.96
C GLY A 102 6.64 23.84 18.65
N SER A 103 7.65 24.38 17.96
CA SER A 103 9.01 24.55 18.50
C SER A 103 9.33 25.95 19.01
N ASP A 104 8.35 26.86 19.07
CA ASP A 104 8.55 28.24 19.53
C ASP A 104 7.49 28.63 20.56
N ASN A 105 7.60 28.08 21.77
CA ASN A 105 7.03 28.68 22.96
C ASN A 105 7.80 28.21 24.20
N ARG A 106 8.89 28.92 24.50
CA ARG A 106 9.51 29.03 25.83
C ARG A 106 10.70 29.97 25.70
N ILE A 107 10.53 31.26 26.00
CA ILE A 107 11.01 31.93 27.25
C ILE A 107 10.13 33.16 27.50
#